data_AF-N9VGR4-F1
#
_entry.id   AF-N9VGR4-F1
#
_cell.length_a   1.000
_cell.length_b   1.000
_cell.length_c   1.000
_cell.angle_alpha   90.00
_cell.angle_beta   90.00
_cell.angle_gamma   90.00
#
_symmetry.space_group_name_H-M   'P 1'
#
loop_
_entity.id
_entity.type
_entity.pdbx_description
1 polymer ?
#
loop_
_entity_poly.entity_id
_entity_poly.type
_entity_poly.pdbx_seq_one_letter_code
_entity_poly.pdbx_strand_id
1 'polypeptide(L)'
;MQMLGVAEGVSLKAVAAHSGCKHIIQGEISRCVNSYHQYALDCIPPGYVGLANTDDGCVEAISHKVHPIMGIMWHPEREVNFLKEDIDFVLNRLFGVSDD
;
A
#
# COMPACT_ATOMS: atom_id res chain seq x y z
N MET A 1 -4.68 -3.29 3.38
CA MET A 1 -4.14 -4.28 2.41
C MET A 1 -4.07 -5.71 2.95
N GLN A 2 -3.65 -5.95 4.20
CA GLN A 2 -3.45 -7.31 4.78
C GLN A 2 -4.59 -8.30 4.51
N MET A 3 -5.85 -7.89 4.72
CA MET A 3 -7.02 -8.74 4.48
C MET A 3 -7.12 -9.24 3.03
N LEU A 4 -6.72 -8.42 2.05
CA LEU A 4 -6.71 -8.81 0.63
C LEU A 4 -5.70 -9.94 0.39
N GLY A 5 -4.51 -9.83 0.98
CA GLY A 5 -3.49 -10.89 0.83
C GLY A 5 -3.87 -12.18 1.55
N VAL A 6 -4.45 -12.08 2.76
CA VAL A 6 -4.93 -13.27 3.48
C VAL A 6 -6.06 -13.98 2.73
N ALA A 7 -6.97 -13.23 2.10
CA ALA A 7 -8.02 -13.80 1.26
C ALA A 7 -7.48 -14.58 0.05
N GLU A 8 -6.30 -14.20 -0.45
CA GLU A 8 -5.55 -14.87 -1.52
C GLU A 8 -4.62 -15.99 -1.01
N GLY A 9 -4.68 -16.33 0.28
CA GLY A 9 -3.88 -17.39 0.89
C GLY A 9 -2.45 -17.00 1.30
N VAL A 10 -2.12 -15.70 1.32
CA VAL A 10 -0.82 -15.20 1.80
C VAL A 10 -0.84 -15.00 3.31
N SER A 11 0.23 -15.41 3.99
CA SER A 11 0.43 -15.20 5.43
C SER A 11 0.92 -13.79 5.77
N LEU A 12 0.77 -13.41 7.04
CA LEU A 12 1.35 -12.20 7.58
C LEU A 12 2.64 -12.51 8.34
N LYS A 13 3.63 -11.64 8.19
CA LYS A 13 4.86 -11.63 9.01
C LYS A 13 4.89 -10.41 9.91
N ALA A 14 5.41 -10.58 11.12
CA ALA A 14 5.64 -9.45 12.02
C ALA A 14 6.79 -8.59 11.50
N VAL A 15 6.66 -7.27 11.58
CA VAL A 15 7.69 -6.30 11.18
C VAL A 15 7.98 -5.35 12.33
N ALA A 16 9.25 -5.32 12.75
CA ALA A 16 9.70 -4.44 13.82
C ALA A 16 10.05 -3.06 13.25
N ALA A 17 9.69 -1.99 13.96
CA ALA A 17 10.03 -0.59 13.63
C ALA A 17 9.21 0.13 12.53
N HIS A 18 8.06 -0.43 12.09
CA HIS A 18 7.18 0.25 11.13
C HIS A 18 6.03 1.04 11.80
N SER A 19 5.64 0.73 13.04
CA SER A 19 4.49 1.40 13.67
C SER A 19 4.87 2.73 14.33
N GLY A 20 4.14 3.81 13.99
CA GLY A 20 4.27 5.12 14.62
C GLY A 20 5.40 5.99 14.06
N CYS A 21 5.92 5.65 12.88
CA CYS A 21 6.97 6.39 12.20
C CYS A 21 6.53 6.84 10.80
N LYS A 22 7.40 7.61 10.14
CA LYS A 22 7.36 7.79 8.69
C LYS A 22 8.55 7.05 8.07
N HIS A 23 8.34 6.46 6.92
CA HIS A 23 9.38 5.74 6.17
C HIS A 23 9.25 5.99 4.67
N ILE A 24 10.31 5.65 3.94
CA ILE A 24 10.34 5.77 2.49
C ILE A 24 9.80 4.48 1.87
N ILE A 25 8.87 4.62 0.94
CA ILE A 25 8.47 3.55 0.03
C ILE A 25 9.06 3.82 -1.35
N GLN A 26 9.37 2.76 -2.08
CA GLN A 26 10.01 2.78 -3.39
C GLN A 26 9.38 1.76 -4.33
N GLY A 27 9.46 2.01 -5.63
CA GLY A 27 8.85 1.18 -6.67
C GLY A 27 8.23 2.08 -7.74
N GLU A 28 7.05 1.69 -8.22
CA GLU A 28 6.26 2.57 -9.08
C GLU A 28 5.78 3.81 -8.32
N ILE A 29 5.53 3.68 -7.02
CA ILE A 29 5.23 4.77 -6.12
C ILE A 29 6.43 4.97 -5.19
N SER A 30 6.99 6.17 -5.18
CA SER A 30 8.16 6.51 -4.36
C SER A 30 7.94 7.81 -3.59
N ARG A 31 7.80 7.73 -2.27
CA ARG A 31 7.61 8.89 -1.37
C ARG A 31 7.76 8.52 0.11
N CYS A 32 7.72 9.51 0.99
CA CYS A 32 7.66 9.31 2.45
C CYS A 32 6.19 9.18 2.91
N VAL A 33 5.86 8.11 3.62
CA VAL A 33 4.51 7.84 4.13
C VAL A 33 4.53 7.52 5.62
N ASN A 34 3.40 7.72 6.28
CA ASN A 34 3.22 7.27 7.66
C ASN A 34 2.97 5.77 7.74
N SER A 35 3.33 5.13 8.86
CA SER A 35 3.02 3.73 9.09
C SER A 35 2.52 3.49 10.51
N TYR A 36 1.52 2.62 10.63
CA TYR A 36 0.79 2.30 11.87
C TYR A 36 0.46 0.81 11.97
N HIS A 37 1.27 -0.05 11.34
CA HIS A 37 1.10 -1.50 11.35
C HIS A 37 2.36 -2.20 11.87
N GLN A 38 2.17 -3.40 12.43
CA GLN A 38 3.24 -4.27 12.92
C GLN A 38 3.29 -5.61 12.16
N TYR A 39 2.47 -5.74 11.11
CA TYR A 39 2.43 -6.91 10.26
C TYR A 39 2.46 -6.47 8.79
N ALA A 40 3.17 -7.23 7.97
CA ALA A 40 3.22 -7.07 6.52
C ALA A 40 2.82 -8.40 5.84
N LEU A 41 2.47 -8.34 4.56
CA LEU A 41 2.33 -9.55 3.76
C LEU A 41 3.71 -10.24 3.63
N ASP A 42 3.73 -11.57 3.72
CA ASP A 42 4.98 -12.33 3.56
C ASP A 42 5.50 -12.27 2.13
N CYS A 43 4.58 -12.28 1.15
CA CYS A 43 4.86 -12.13 -0.27
C CYS A 43 3.73 -11.38 -1.00
N ILE A 44 3.96 -11.02 -2.27
CA ILE A 44 2.89 -10.44 -3.11
C ILE A 44 1.90 -11.56 -3.45
N PRO A 45 0.58 -11.37 -3.22
CA PRO A 45 -0.40 -12.41 -3.54
C PRO A 45 -0.45 -12.71 -5.05
N PRO A 46 -0.71 -13.97 -5.47
CA PRO A 46 -0.62 -14.36 -6.89
C PRO A 46 -1.50 -13.55 -7.84
N GLY A 47 -2.67 -13.08 -7.39
CA GLY A 47 -3.58 -12.23 -8.17
C GLY A 47 -3.15 -10.77 -8.31
N TYR A 48 -2.04 -10.37 -7.68
CA TYR A 48 -1.63 -8.98 -7.52
C TYR A 48 -0.22 -8.71 -8.06
N VAL A 49 0.06 -7.44 -8.30
CA VAL A 49 1.40 -6.88 -8.54
C VAL A 49 1.74 -5.91 -7.42
N GLY A 50 3.00 -5.86 -7.02
CA GLY A 50 3.50 -4.88 -6.05
C GLY A 50 3.73 -3.53 -6.71
N LEU A 51 3.28 -2.45 -6.07
CA LEU A 51 3.45 -1.07 -6.55
C LEU A 51 4.54 -0.33 -5.76
N ALA A 52 4.70 -0.65 -4.48
CA ALA A 52 5.68 -0.02 -3.61
C ALA A 52 6.11 -0.99 -2.51
N ASN A 53 7.37 -0.86 -2.08
CA ASN A 53 7.96 -1.59 -0.98
C ASN A 53 8.88 -0.67 -0.16
N THR A 54 9.19 -1.05 1.07
CA THR A 54 10.25 -0.44 1.87
C THR A 54 11.63 -1.04 1.54
N ASP A 55 12.71 -0.42 2.02
CA ASP A 55 14.09 -0.89 1.82
C ASP A 55 14.38 -2.28 2.40
N ASP A 56 13.65 -2.68 3.45
CA ASP A 56 13.71 -4.02 4.05
C ASP A 56 12.81 -5.04 3.33
N GLY A 57 12.19 -4.64 2.21
CA GLY A 57 11.43 -5.52 1.32
C GLY A 57 9.99 -5.79 1.78
N CYS A 58 9.42 -4.99 2.68
CA CYS A 58 8.01 -5.09 3.02
C CYS A 58 7.16 -4.45 1.93
N VAL A 59 6.14 -5.18 1.46
CA VAL A 59 5.20 -4.67 0.46
C VAL A 59 4.30 -3.64 1.12
N GLU A 60 4.19 -2.46 0.51
CA GLU A 60 3.44 -1.31 1.04
C GLU A 60 2.25 -0.93 0.16
N ALA A 61 2.27 -1.32 -1.12
CA ALA A 61 1.13 -1.19 -2.01
C ALA A 61 1.03 -2.33 -3.02
N ILE A 62 -0.19 -2.76 -3.32
CA ILE A 62 -0.51 -3.78 -4.33
C ILE A 62 -1.68 -3.33 -5.22
N SER A 63 -1.69 -3.83 -6.46
CA SER A 63 -2.84 -3.75 -7.38
C SER A 63 -3.21 -5.14 -7.88
N HIS A 64 -4.51 -5.44 -7.91
CA HIS A 64 -4.98 -6.66 -8.56
C HIS A 64 -4.71 -6.59 -10.06
N LYS A 65 -4.39 -7.72 -10.68
CA LYS A 65 -4.04 -7.82 -12.12
C LYS A 65 -5.20 -7.61 -13.10
N VAL A 66 -6.44 -7.55 -12.60
CA VAL A 66 -7.66 -7.69 -13.41
C VAL A 66 -8.78 -6.81 -12.89
N HIS A 67 -9.08 -6.89 -11.59
CA HIS A 67 -10.14 -6.11 -10.95
C HIS A 67 -9.63 -4.77 -10.43
N PRO A 68 -10.50 -3.74 -10.31
CA PRO A 68 -10.15 -2.44 -9.72
C PRO A 68 -10.06 -2.58 -8.19
N ILE A 69 -9.04 -3.31 -7.73
CA ILE A 69 -8.76 -3.55 -6.32
C ILE A 69 -7.31 -3.16 -6.07
N MET A 70 -7.11 -2.23 -5.14
CA MET A 70 -5.79 -1.83 -4.67
C MET A 70 -5.75 -1.87 -3.15
N GLY A 71 -4.55 -2.07 -2.61
CA GLY A 71 -4.31 -2.02 -1.18
C GLY A 71 -3.05 -1.23 -0.89
N ILE A 72 -3.12 -0.39 0.14
CA ILE A 72 -1.98 0.33 0.72
C ILE A 72 -1.82 -0.07 2.20
N MET A 73 -0.63 0.14 2.73
CA MET A 73 -0.28 -0.12 4.14
C MET A 73 -0.07 1.15 4.98
N TRP A 74 0.16 2.30 4.33
CA TRP A 74 0.08 3.61 5.00
C TRP A 74 -1.37 4.07 5.15
N HIS A 75 -1.54 5.12 5.95
CA HIS A 75 -2.85 5.65 6.34
C HIS A 75 -2.99 7.13 5.91
N PRO A 76 -3.52 7.41 4.71
CA PRO A 76 -3.75 8.78 4.24
C PRO A 76 -4.61 9.60 5.20
N GLU A 77 -5.57 8.95 5.87
CA GLU A 77 -6.49 9.55 6.83
C GLU A 77 -5.82 10.03 8.13
N ARG A 78 -4.56 9.68 8.35
CA ARG A 78 -3.77 10.08 9.51
C ARG A 78 -2.83 11.26 9.24
N GLU A 79 -2.76 11.75 8.00
CA GLU A 79 -2.04 12.99 7.71
C GLU A 79 -2.88 14.20 8.17
N VAL A 80 -2.19 15.30 8.50
CA VAL A 80 -2.87 16.55 8.91
C VAL A 80 -3.74 17.10 7.78
N ASN A 81 -3.27 16.97 6.54
CA ASN A 81 -4.00 17.28 5.32
C ASN A 81 -3.91 16.08 4.39
N PHE A 82 -4.97 15.78 3.65
CA PHE A 82 -4.91 14.78 2.58
C PHE A 82 -3.88 15.21 1.53
N LEU A 83 -2.97 14.30 1.19
CA LEU A 83 -1.97 14.53 0.16
C LEU A 83 -2.59 14.31 -1.22
N LYS A 84 -2.19 15.14 -2.20
CA LYS A 84 -2.72 15.05 -3.56
C LYS A 84 -2.46 13.68 -4.17
N GLU A 85 -1.31 13.09 -3.90
CA GLU A 85 -0.92 11.79 -4.44
C GLU A 85 -1.81 10.65 -3.91
N ASP A 86 -2.36 10.77 -2.70
CA ASP A 86 -3.34 9.81 -2.17
C ASP A 86 -4.70 9.97 -2.85
N ILE A 87 -5.11 11.21 -3.09
CA ILE A 87 -6.35 11.52 -3.81
C ILE A 87 -6.27 11.01 -5.25
N ASP A 88 -5.18 11.31 -5.95
CA ASP A 88 -4.94 10.87 -7.33
C ASP A 88 -4.87 9.33 -7.41
N PHE A 89 -4.25 8.67 -6.42
CA PHE A 89 -4.21 7.21 -6.36
C PHE A 89 -5.62 6.60 -6.27
N VAL A 90 -6.51 7.18 -5.46
CA VAL A 90 -7.88 6.67 -5.30
C VAL A 90 -8.77 7.06 -6.47
N LEU A 91 -8.85 8.35 -6.82
CA LEU A 91 -9.78 8.84 -7.84
C LEU A 91 -9.34 8.40 -9.24
N ASN A 92 -8.08 8.65 -9.60
CA ASN A 92 -7.64 8.47 -10.98
C ASN A 92 -7.24 7.03 -11.24
N ARG A 93 -6.49 6.42 -10.31
CA ARG A 93 -5.94 5.07 -10.53
C ARG A 93 -6.94 3.97 -10.17
N LEU A 94 -7.61 4.07 -9.02
CA LEU A 94 -8.54 3.02 -8.56
C LEU A 94 -9.94 3.18 -9.18
N PHE A 95 -10.50 4.39 -9.17
CA PHE A 95 -11.86 4.62 -9.69
C PHE A 95 -11.91 4.99 -11.17
N GLY A 96 -10.77 5.37 -11.77
CA GLY A 96 -10.73 5.76 -13.19
C GLY A 96 -11.42 7.09 -13.47
N VAL A 97 -11.52 7.97 -12.47
CA VAL A 97 -12.06 9.32 -12.62
C VAL A 97 -10.95 10.24 -13.15
N SER A 98 -11.17 10.89 -14.28
CA SER A 98 -10.27 11.93 -14.81
C SER A 98 -10.80 13.33 -14.47
N ASP A 99 -9.88 14.26 -14.22
CA ASP A 99 -10.17 15.69 -14.10
C ASP A 99 -10.45 16.24 -15.52
N ASP A 100 -11.70 16.19 -15.98
CA ASP A 100 -12.17 16.93 -17.17
C ASP A 100 -12.42 18.41 -16.85
#